data_AF-A0A9W3CHE6-F1
#
_entry.id   AF-A0A9W3CHE6-F1
#
_cell.length_a   1.000
_cell.length_b   1.000
_cell.length_c   1.000
_cell.angle_alpha   90.00
_cell.angle_beta   90.00
_cell.angle_gamma   90.00
#
_symmetry.space_group_name_H-M   'P 1'
#
loop_
_entity.id
_entity.type
_entity.pdbx_description
1 polymer ?
#
loop_
_entity_poly.entity_id
_entity_poly.type
_entity_poly.pdbx_seq_one_letter_code
_entity_poly.pdbx_strand_id
1 'polypeptide(L)'
;MTQVGTLEEQGHRRQRACTFIFTGTPLPSQSQACDEFIWMVEDDPLSKFSASRTWADSIWFKSCTPRHAFLMWIAQHDRMPSRARLFNCGLCTTPNCCLCYSAPESRDHLLLRCEVSVQI
;
A
#
# COMPACT_ATOMS: atom_id res chain seq x y z
N MET A 1 -25.43 -11.14 20.28
CA MET A 1 -26.18 -9.88 20.09
C MET A 1 -25.19 -8.74 20.30
N THR A 2 -25.00 -7.76 19.44
CA THR A 2 -25.58 -7.38 18.15
C THR A 2 -24.71 -6.19 17.72
N GLN A 3 -24.11 -6.31 16.53
CA GLN A 3 -23.96 -5.29 15.48
C GLN A 3 -23.57 -3.84 15.86
N VAL A 4 -22.48 -3.32 15.27
CA VAL A 4 -22.45 -2.42 14.07
C VAL A 4 -22.46 -0.94 14.44
N GLY A 5 -21.60 -0.18 13.75
CA GLY A 5 -21.54 1.29 13.77
C GLY A 5 -20.11 1.75 13.55
N THR A 6 -19.51 1.58 12.36
CA THR A 6 -19.44 2.61 11.31
C THR A 6 -19.52 4.04 11.85
N LEU A 7 -18.47 4.84 11.63
CA LEU A 7 -18.45 5.92 10.64
C LEU A 7 -17.20 6.80 10.84
N GLU A 8 -16.59 7.12 9.70
CA GLU A 8 -16.03 8.42 9.31
C GLU A 8 -14.86 8.97 10.14
N GLU A 9 -13.64 8.98 9.57
CA GLU A 9 -13.13 10.00 8.64
C GLU A 9 -12.85 11.35 9.31
N GLN A 10 -11.76 11.96 8.86
CA GLN A 10 -11.28 13.32 9.15
C GLN A 10 -10.41 13.37 10.43
N GLY A 11 -9.09 13.36 10.31
CA GLY A 11 -8.34 14.25 9.44
C GLY A 11 -8.14 15.58 10.16
N HIS A 12 -6.87 15.83 10.47
CA HIS A 12 -6.30 17.15 10.71
C HIS A 12 -6.38 17.75 12.14
N ARG A 13 -5.16 17.80 12.70
CA ARG A 13 -4.45 19.04 13.06
C ARG A 13 -4.50 19.45 14.54
N ARG A 14 -3.30 19.36 15.11
CA ARG A 14 -2.70 20.21 16.16
C ARG A 14 -3.54 20.44 17.41
N GLN A 15 -3.03 19.96 18.54
CA GLN A 15 -2.97 20.73 19.79
C GLN A 15 -1.97 20.02 20.71
N ARG A 16 -0.81 20.65 20.95
CA ARG A 16 -0.50 21.29 22.24
C ARG A 16 -0.81 20.36 23.41
N ALA A 17 0.24 19.73 23.91
CA ALA A 17 0.26 18.96 25.15
C ALA A 17 -0.46 19.73 26.26
N CYS A 18 -1.70 19.34 26.55
CA CYS A 18 -2.37 19.72 27.79
C CYS A 18 -2.11 18.60 28.78
N THR A 19 -1.13 18.83 29.65
CA THR A 19 -0.97 18.07 30.89
C THR A 19 -2.18 18.33 31.77
N PHE A 20 -3.15 17.43 31.75
CA PHE A 20 -4.20 17.38 32.77
C PHE A 20 -3.81 16.32 33.81
N ILE A 21 -3.47 16.79 35.00
CA ILE A 21 -3.30 15.95 36.19
C ILE A 21 -4.69 15.79 36.81
N PHE A 22 -5.36 14.64 36.60
CA PHE A 22 -6.36 14.13 37.57
C PHE A 22 -6.80 12.67 37.29
N THR A 23 -5.88 11.73 37.46
CA THR A 23 -6.11 10.35 37.99
C THR A 23 -4.75 9.65 37.97
N GLY A 24 -4.36 9.01 39.08
CA GLY A 24 -3.05 8.36 39.29
C GLY A 24 -2.80 7.09 38.48
N THR A 25 -3.33 6.99 37.27
CA THR A 25 -2.91 5.99 36.27
C THR A 25 -2.13 6.75 35.20
N PRO A 26 -0.85 6.44 34.96
CA PRO A 26 -0.19 6.97 33.77
C PRO A 26 -1.03 6.52 32.56
N LEU A 27 -1.37 7.46 31.67
CA LEU A 27 -1.80 7.12 30.31
C LEU A 27 -0.85 6.03 29.81
N PRO A 28 -1.33 4.98 29.10
CA PRO A 28 -0.43 4.01 28.47
C PRO A 28 0.62 4.83 27.75
N SER A 29 1.84 4.76 28.29
CA SER A 29 2.93 5.67 27.97
C SER A 29 2.99 5.77 26.45
N GLN A 30 2.89 6.98 25.90
CA GLN A 30 3.52 7.22 24.61
C GLN A 30 4.98 6.94 24.86
N SER A 31 5.39 5.71 24.55
CA SER A 31 6.75 5.24 24.75
C SER A 31 7.68 6.32 24.22
N GLN A 32 8.65 6.76 25.03
CA GLN A 32 9.73 7.64 24.57
C GLN A 32 10.63 6.98 23.50
N ALA A 33 10.33 5.75 23.12
CA ALA A 33 10.94 5.07 21.99
C ALA A 33 10.30 5.56 20.69
N CYS A 34 11.12 5.77 19.65
CA CYS A 34 10.62 5.94 18.30
C CYS A 34 9.76 4.72 17.91
N ASP A 35 8.64 4.96 17.21
CA ASP A 35 7.84 3.87 16.66
C ASP A 35 8.71 2.95 15.80
N GLU A 36 8.82 1.67 16.18
CA GLU A 36 9.52 0.66 15.41
C GLU A 36 8.49 -0.12 14.57
N PHE A 37 8.60 -0.01 13.25
CA PHE A 37 7.77 -0.77 12.33
C PHE A 37 8.28 -2.20 12.24
N ILE A 38 7.44 -3.17 12.62
CA ILE A 38 7.73 -4.60 12.51
C ILE A 38 6.88 -5.18 11.39
N TRP A 39 7.51 -5.96 10.51
CA TRP A 39 6.82 -6.75 9.49
C TRP A 39 6.47 -8.12 10.09
N MET A 40 5.21 -8.51 10.07
CA MET A 40 4.79 -9.83 10.55
C MET A 40 4.60 -10.75 9.35
N VAL A 41 5.32 -11.86 9.30
CA VAL A 41 5.16 -12.90 8.27
C VAL A 41 5.06 -14.24 8.98
N GLU A 42 3.92 -14.93 8.91
CA GLU A 42 3.72 -16.25 9.55
C GLU A 42 4.16 -16.29 11.03
N ASP A 43 3.81 -15.24 11.79
CA ASP A 43 4.20 -15.04 13.21
C ASP A 43 5.69 -14.76 13.47
N ASP A 44 6.54 -14.67 12.44
CA ASP A 44 7.92 -14.19 12.55
C ASP A 44 7.98 -12.65 12.44
N PRO A 45 8.45 -11.93 13.48
CA PRO A 45 8.70 -10.51 13.41
C PRO A 45 9.98 -10.22 12.62
N LEU A 46 9.84 -9.42 11.56
CA LEU A 46 10.90 -8.98 10.67
C LEU A 46 11.15 -7.49 10.86
N SER A 47 12.37 -7.14 11.25
CA SER A 47 12.83 -5.74 11.36
C SER A 47 13.09 -5.09 9.99
N LYS A 48 13.13 -5.89 8.91
CA LYS A 48 13.35 -5.40 7.54
C LYS A 48 12.30 -5.95 6.60
N PHE A 49 11.79 -5.08 5.75
CA PHE A 49 10.88 -5.47 4.68
C PHE A 49 11.56 -6.42 3.68
N SER A 50 10.89 -7.51 3.34
CA SER A 50 11.30 -8.41 2.27
C SER A 50 10.09 -8.73 1.40
N ALA A 51 10.05 -8.18 0.17
CA ALA A 51 8.93 -8.40 -0.74
C ALA A 51 8.67 -9.89 -1.00
N SER A 52 9.73 -10.71 -1.12
CA SER A 52 9.61 -12.14 -1.34
C SER A 52 9.04 -12.91 -0.16
N ARG A 53 9.24 -12.45 1.08
CA ARG A 53 8.69 -13.10 2.29
C ARG A 53 7.32 -12.55 2.66
N THR A 54 7.09 -11.26 2.48
CA THR A 54 5.86 -10.61 2.94
C THR A 54 4.69 -10.76 1.94
N TRP A 55 4.97 -10.87 0.64
CA TRP A 55 3.92 -10.83 -0.40
C TRP A 55 3.74 -12.15 -1.15
N ALA A 56 4.68 -13.09 -1.07
CA ALA A 56 4.62 -14.32 -1.85
C ALA A 56 3.36 -15.15 -1.51
N ASP A 57 3.05 -15.34 -0.24
CA ASP A 57 1.90 -16.17 0.17
C ASP A 57 0.56 -15.51 -0.17
N SER A 58 0.52 -14.18 -0.15
CA SER A 58 -0.65 -13.40 -0.59
C SER A 58 -0.93 -13.56 -2.09
N ILE A 59 0.12 -13.82 -2.89
CA ILE A 59 0.02 -13.95 -4.35
C ILE A 59 -0.19 -15.41 -4.76
N TRP A 60 0.51 -16.35 -4.11
CA TRP A 60 0.59 -17.77 -4.48
C TRP A 60 -0.25 -18.68 -3.58
N PHE A 61 -1.44 -18.24 -3.16
CA PHE A 61 -2.35 -19.06 -2.35
C PHE A 61 -2.94 -20.24 -3.14
N LYS A 62 -3.42 -21.27 -2.43
CA LYS A 62 -3.84 -22.58 -2.99
C LYS A 62 -4.90 -22.51 -4.11
N SER A 63 -5.73 -21.48 -4.14
CA SER A 63 -6.79 -21.28 -5.14
C SER A 63 -6.55 -20.07 -6.06
N CYS A 64 -5.31 -19.57 -6.13
CA CYS A 64 -5.01 -18.44 -7.00
C CYS A 64 -5.16 -18.84 -8.48
N THR A 65 -5.71 -17.93 -9.29
CA THR A 65 -5.65 -18.08 -10.75
C THR A 65 -4.23 -17.75 -11.18
N PRO A 66 -3.46 -18.69 -11.77
CA PRO A 66 -2.03 -18.48 -12.03
C PRO A 66 -1.74 -17.24 -12.87
N ARG A 67 -2.63 -16.91 -13.82
CA ARG A 67 -2.54 -15.69 -14.62
C ARG A 67 -2.60 -14.41 -13.77
N HIS A 68 -3.56 -14.32 -12.86
CA HIS A 68 -3.71 -13.14 -11.99
C HIS A 68 -2.59 -13.07 -10.96
N ALA A 69 -2.20 -14.21 -10.38
CA ALA A 69 -1.06 -14.30 -9.47
C ALA A 69 0.23 -13.81 -10.13
N PHE A 70 0.51 -14.26 -11.37
CA PHE A 70 1.68 -13.81 -12.11
C PHE A 70 1.64 -12.30 -12.42
N LEU A 71 0.49 -11.77 -12.83
CA LEU A 71 0.31 -10.33 -13.07
C LEU A 71 0.55 -9.52 -11.79
N MET A 72 0.03 -9.97 -10.65
CA MET A 72 0.25 -9.32 -9.36
C MET A 72 1.71 -9.39 -8.91
N TRP A 73 2.38 -10.53 -9.13
CA TRP A 73 3.80 -10.70 -8.85
C TRP A 73 4.68 -9.71 -9.61
N ILE A 74 4.50 -9.61 -10.93
CA ILE A 74 5.29 -8.66 -11.73
C ILE A 74 4.92 -7.21 -11.40
N ALA A 75 3.67 -6.93 -11.02
CA ALA A 75 3.26 -5.62 -10.55
C ALA A 75 4.01 -5.27 -9.27
N GLN A 76 4.03 -6.15 -8.28
CA GLN A 76 4.69 -5.92 -6.99
C GLN A 76 6.20 -5.68 -7.11
N HIS A 77 6.84 -6.24 -8.13
CA HIS A 77 8.25 -6.05 -8.41
C HIS A 77 8.56 -4.84 -9.31
N ASP A 78 7.58 -4.00 -9.65
CA ASP A 78 7.70 -2.92 -10.65
C ASP A 78 8.26 -3.41 -12.00
N ARG A 79 7.97 -4.68 -12.31
CA ARG A 79 8.41 -5.37 -13.52
C ARG A 79 7.32 -5.43 -14.60
N MET A 80 6.18 -4.79 -14.38
CA MET A 80 5.14 -4.63 -15.39
C MET A 80 5.67 -3.86 -16.62
N PRO A 81 5.34 -4.28 -17.85
CA PRO A 81 5.67 -3.53 -19.05
C PRO A 81 4.71 -2.34 -19.19
N SER A 82 5.06 -1.20 -18.59
CA SER A 82 4.30 0.04 -18.74
C SER A 82 4.94 0.97 -19.77
N ARG A 83 4.15 1.84 -20.41
CA ARG A 83 4.66 2.80 -21.40
C ARG A 83 5.71 3.75 -20.81
N ALA A 84 5.55 4.18 -19.56
CA ALA A 84 6.58 4.99 -18.91
C ALA A 84 7.91 4.24 -18.78
N ARG A 85 7.87 2.94 -18.49
CA ARG A 85 9.07 2.11 -18.37
C ARG A 85 9.69 1.83 -19.74
N LEU A 86 8.88 1.55 -20.76
CA LEU A 86 9.35 1.39 -22.15
C LEU A 86 10.00 2.67 -22.67
N PHE A 87 9.40 3.83 -22.44
CA PHE A 87 9.97 5.13 -22.77
C PHE A 87 11.33 5.36 -22.08
N ASN A 88 11.42 5.05 -20.78
CA ASN A 88 12.68 5.15 -20.03
C ASN A 88 13.75 4.16 -20.52
N CYS A 89 13.37 3.05 -21.14
CA CYS A 89 14.29 2.12 -21.81
C CYS A 89 14.77 2.61 -23.20
N GLY A 90 14.37 3.81 -23.64
CA GLY A 90 14.80 4.39 -24.91
C GLY A 90 13.94 4.00 -26.12
N LEU A 91 12.77 3.38 -25.90
CA LEU A 91 11.82 3.12 -26.99
C LEU A 91 11.09 4.41 -27.36
N CYS A 92 10.95 4.66 -28.66
CA CYS A 92 10.19 5.79 -29.24
C CYS A 92 8.68 5.61 -29.02
N THR A 93 8.23 5.70 -27.77
CA THR A 93 6.83 5.54 -27.35
C THR A 93 6.43 6.72 -26.48
N THR A 94 5.17 7.15 -26.51
CA THR A 94 4.71 8.18 -25.57
C THR A 94 4.56 7.57 -24.17
N PRO A 95 5.04 8.22 -23.09
CA PRO A 95 4.95 7.68 -21.75
C PRO A 95 3.52 7.73 -21.17
N ASN A 96 2.60 8.45 -21.81
CA ASN A 96 1.22 8.64 -21.34
C ASN A 96 0.42 7.33 -21.28
N CYS A 97 -0.47 7.24 -20.30
CA CYS A 97 -1.40 6.13 -20.10
C CYS A 97 -2.23 5.85 -21.35
N CYS A 98 -2.33 4.57 -21.73
CA CYS A 98 -3.18 4.15 -22.84
C CYS A 98 -4.70 4.32 -22.62
N LEU A 99 -5.14 4.47 -21.36
CA LEU A 99 -6.56 4.59 -21.02
C LEU A 99 -7.02 6.04 -20.95
N CYS A 100 -6.44 6.83 -20.04
CA CYS A 100 -6.89 8.21 -19.81
C CYS A 100 -6.07 9.26 -20.59
N TYR A 101 -4.88 8.92 -21.08
CA TYR A 101 -3.93 9.83 -21.75
C TYR A 101 -3.47 11.08 -20.95
N SER A 102 -3.98 11.30 -19.73
CA SER A 102 -3.72 12.49 -18.92
C SER A 102 -2.45 12.43 -18.06
N ALA A 103 -1.92 11.24 -17.78
CA ALA A 103 -0.76 11.03 -16.90
C ALA A 103 0.14 9.91 -17.44
N PRO A 104 1.43 9.84 -17.02
CA PRO A 104 2.33 8.76 -17.43
C PRO A 104 1.85 7.39 -16.93
N GLU A 105 2.01 6.37 -17.77
CA GLU A 105 1.61 5.00 -17.48
C GLU A 105 2.59 4.33 -16.52
N SER A 106 2.32 4.43 -15.23
CA SER A 106 2.95 3.62 -14.18
C SER A 106 2.01 2.52 -13.70
N ARG A 107 2.55 1.52 -12.99
CA ARG A 107 1.75 0.49 -12.28
C ARG A 107 0.68 1.13 -11.40
N ASP A 108 1.09 2.05 -10.53
CA ASP A 108 0.18 2.76 -9.62
C ASP A 108 -0.87 3.55 -10.37
N HIS A 109 -0.49 4.22 -11.47
CA HIS A 109 -1.47 4.93 -12.26
C HIS A 109 -2.46 3.95 -12.89
N LEU A 110 -1.98 2.94 -13.62
CA LEU A 110 -2.82 1.99 -14.34
C LEU A 110 -3.78 1.22 -13.43
N LEU A 111 -3.33 0.80 -12.24
CA LEU A 111 -4.11 -0.08 -11.35
C LEU A 111 -4.86 0.66 -10.22
N LEU A 112 -4.38 1.83 -9.78
CA LEU A 112 -4.88 2.47 -8.54
C LEU A 112 -5.34 3.92 -8.72
N ARG A 113 -4.86 4.65 -9.73
CA ARG A 113 -5.12 6.10 -9.87
C ARG A 113 -5.74 6.53 -11.19
N CYS A 114 -5.84 5.64 -12.16
CA CYS A 114 -6.38 5.97 -13.47
C CYS A 114 -7.89 6.15 -13.37
N GLU A 115 -8.39 7.32 -13.78
CA GLU A 115 -9.81 7.66 -13.76
C GLU A 115 -10.69 6.65 -14.50
N VAL A 116 -10.17 6.12 -15.61
CA VAL A 116 -10.86 5.10 -16.42
C VAL A 116 -10.85 3.74 -15.71
N SER A 117 -9.71 3.35 -15.11
CA SER A 117 -9.61 2.05 -14.44
C SER A 117 -10.44 1.98 -13.16
N VAL A 118 -10.69 3.11 -12.49
CA VAL A 118 -11.52 3.16 -11.27
C VAL A 118 -13.01 2.97 -11.58
N GLN A 119 -13.44 3.19 -12.83
CA GLN A 119 -14.84 3.07 -13.24
C GLN A 119 -15.25 1.65 -13.65
N ILE A 120 -14.30 0.71 -13.66
CA ILE A 120 -14.48 -0.67 -14.11
C ILE A 120 -14.35 -1.58 -12.89
#